data_AF-A0A376IYQ4-F1
#
_entry.id   AF-A0A376IYQ4-F1
#
_cell.length_a   1.000
_cell.length_b   1.000
_cell.length_c   1.000
_cell.angle_alpha   90.00
_cell.angle_beta   90.00
_cell.angle_gamma   90.00
#
_symmetry.space_group_name_H-M   'P 1'
#
loop_
_entity.id
_entity.type
_entity.pdbx_description
1 polymer ?
#
loop_
_entity_poly.entity_id
_entity_poly.type
_entity_poly.pdbx_seq_one_letter_code
_entity_poly.pdbx_strand_id
1 'polypeptide(L)'
;MRWTISQTFFGVKKILVKDESKRFGLNAFKMLGGAYAIAQLLCEKYHLDIETLSFEHLKNAIGEKMTFATTTDGNHGRGVAWAAQQLGQNAVIYMPKGSAQERVDAILNLGAECIVHGYEL
;
A
#
# COMPACT_ATOMS: atom_id res chain seq x y z
N MET A 1 12.26 -10.74 -8.00
CA MET A 1 12.28 -11.56 -6.76
C MET A 1 13.61 -12.28 -6.68
N ARG A 2 14.37 -12.14 -5.57
CA ARG A 2 15.61 -12.88 -5.32
C ARG A 2 15.38 -13.88 -4.19
N TRP A 3 15.95 -15.07 -4.31
CA TRP A 3 16.04 -16.07 -3.25
C TRP A 3 17.50 -16.14 -2.82
N THR A 4 17.80 -15.86 -1.55
CA THR A 4 19.16 -15.99 -1.02
C THR A 4 19.35 -17.40 -0.50
N ILE A 5 20.37 -18.12 -0.98
CA ILE A 5 20.77 -19.44 -0.49
C ILE A 5 21.99 -19.26 0.40
N SER A 6 21.88 -19.64 1.68
CA SER A 6 23.03 -19.75 2.58
C SER A 6 23.45 -21.21 2.72
N GLN A 7 24.73 -21.51 2.49
CA GLN A 7 25.37 -22.76 2.94
C GLN A 7 25.85 -22.61 4.40
N THR A 8 25.82 -23.71 5.15
CA THR A 8 25.13 -23.81 6.44
C THR A 8 25.98 -23.62 7.72
N PHE A 9 25.57 -22.67 8.56
CA PHE A 9 25.78 -22.66 10.02
C PHE A 9 24.67 -23.43 10.78
N PHE A 10 23.47 -23.55 10.20
CA PHE A 10 22.26 -24.05 10.89
C PHE A 10 21.88 -25.52 10.63
N GLY A 11 22.72 -26.32 9.95
CA GLY A 11 22.48 -27.76 9.77
C GLY A 11 21.29 -28.17 8.86
N VAL A 12 20.73 -27.26 8.06
CA VAL A 12 19.61 -27.51 7.13
C VAL A 12 20.04 -27.54 5.64
N LYS A 13 19.28 -28.23 4.77
CA LYS A 13 19.64 -28.37 3.34
C LYS A 13 19.62 -27.04 2.57
N LYS A 14 18.63 -26.18 2.79
CA LYS A 14 18.50 -24.84 2.18
C LYS A 14 17.73 -23.92 3.12
N ILE A 15 18.09 -22.64 3.11
CA ILE A 15 17.27 -21.55 3.64
C ILE A 15 16.86 -20.69 2.46
N LEU A 16 15.57 -20.41 2.32
CA LEU A 16 15.00 -19.63 1.24
C LEU A 16 14.25 -18.44 1.85
N VAL A 17 14.76 -17.23 1.63
CA VAL A 17 14.13 -16.00 2.10
C VAL A 17 13.52 -15.26 0.93
N LYS A 18 12.24 -14.92 1.06
CA LYS A 18 11.54 -14.08 0.09
C LYS A 18 11.71 -12.61 0.46
N ASP A 19 12.66 -11.95 -0.19
CA ASP A 19 12.93 -10.53 0.06
C ASP A 19 11.91 -9.62 -0.65
N GLU A 20 10.99 -9.06 0.15
CA GLU A 20 9.94 -8.14 -0.29
C GLU A 20 10.34 -6.65 -0.13
N SER A 21 11.55 -6.35 0.33
CA SER A 21 12.06 -4.96 0.42
C SER A 21 12.12 -4.27 -0.95
N LYS A 22 12.19 -5.04 -2.04
CA LYS A 22 12.27 -4.54 -3.41
C LYS A 22 10.91 -4.40 -4.10
N ARG A 23 9.81 -4.64 -3.37
CA ARG A 23 8.46 -4.63 -3.92
C ARG A 23 8.01 -3.20 -4.24
N PHE A 24 7.97 -2.86 -5.53
CA PHE A 24 7.47 -1.59 -6.08
C PHE A 24 8.06 -0.30 -5.45
N GLY A 25 9.27 -0.37 -4.88
CA GLY A 25 9.87 0.77 -4.18
C GLY A 25 9.22 1.15 -2.84
N LEU A 26 8.31 0.32 -2.32
CA LEU A 26 7.57 0.59 -1.08
C LEU A 26 8.18 -0.06 0.16
N ASN A 27 9.27 -0.82 0.00
CA ASN A 27 9.99 -1.51 1.07
C ASN A 27 9.14 -2.50 1.89
N ALA A 28 8.00 -2.93 1.35
CA ALA A 28 7.08 -3.87 1.97
C ALA A 28 6.12 -4.50 0.95
N PHE A 29 5.57 -5.66 1.30
CA PHE A 29 4.65 -6.40 0.44
C PHE A 29 3.19 -5.93 0.48
N LYS A 30 2.80 -5.12 1.49
CA LYS A 30 1.39 -4.83 1.81
C LYS A 30 0.61 -4.12 0.70
N MET A 31 1.32 -3.49 -0.24
CA MET A 31 0.72 -2.89 -1.43
C MET A 31 -0.02 -3.91 -2.30
N LEU A 32 0.38 -5.19 -2.30
CA LEU A 32 -0.22 -6.21 -3.16
C LEU A 32 -1.71 -6.40 -2.84
N GLY A 33 -2.02 -6.51 -1.54
CA GLY A 33 -3.41 -6.63 -1.09
C GLY A 33 -4.16 -5.31 -1.19
N GLY A 34 -3.54 -4.20 -0.77
CA GLY A 34 -4.19 -2.88 -0.78
C GLY A 34 -4.59 -2.42 -2.18
N ALA A 35 -3.67 -2.54 -3.14
CA ALA A 35 -3.93 -2.15 -4.52
C ALA A 35 -4.98 -3.04 -5.18
N TYR A 36 -4.92 -4.36 -4.98
CA TYR A 36 -5.89 -5.29 -5.54
C TYR A 36 -7.30 -5.06 -4.98
N ALA A 37 -7.44 -4.89 -3.66
CA ALA A 37 -8.73 -4.62 -3.04
C ALA A 37 -9.34 -3.29 -3.52
N ILE A 38 -8.53 -2.23 -3.63
CA ILE A 38 -8.98 -0.94 -4.14
C ILE A 38 -9.42 -1.06 -5.61
N ALA A 39 -8.65 -1.75 -6.45
CA ALA A 39 -9.04 -1.97 -7.84
C ALA A 39 -10.38 -2.71 -7.94
N GLN A 40 -10.59 -3.76 -7.15
CA GLN A 40 -11.87 -4.49 -7.09
C GLN A 40 -13.04 -3.59 -6.68
N LEU A 41 -12.85 -2.74 -5.65
CA LEU A 41 -13.90 -1.80 -5.20
C LEU A 41 -14.25 -0.76 -6.27
N LEU A 42 -13.26 -0.27 -7.03
CA LEU A 42 -13.49 0.63 -8.15
C LEU A 42 -14.25 -0.08 -9.28
N CYS A 43 -13.85 -1.31 -9.61
CA CYS A 43 -14.52 -2.12 -10.62
C CYS A 43 -15.99 -2.36 -10.26
N GLU A 44 -16.26 -2.70 -9.00
CA GLU A 44 -17.62 -2.89 -8.50
C GLU A 44 -18.44 -1.59 -8.55
N LYS A 45 -17.91 -0.48 -8.02
CA LYS A 45 -18.63 0.80 -7.95
C LYS A 45 -18.91 1.41 -9.32
N TYR A 46 -17.95 1.33 -10.24
CA TYR A 46 -18.03 1.97 -11.56
C TYR A 46 -18.39 1.01 -12.68
N HIS A 47 -18.77 -0.24 -12.34
CA HIS A 47 -19.13 -1.29 -13.28
C HIS A 47 -18.06 -1.52 -14.37
N LEU A 48 -16.80 -1.56 -13.95
CA LEU A 48 -15.64 -1.80 -14.81
C LEU A 48 -15.17 -3.26 -14.70
N ASP A 49 -14.52 -3.75 -15.74
CA ASP A 49 -13.90 -5.08 -15.74
C ASP A 49 -12.44 -4.99 -15.29
N ILE A 50 -12.09 -5.77 -14.28
CA ILE A 50 -10.73 -5.80 -13.71
C ILE A 50 -9.69 -6.38 -14.68
N GLU A 51 -10.10 -7.23 -15.63
CA GLU A 51 -9.18 -7.85 -16.59
C GLU A 51 -8.74 -6.87 -17.68
N THR A 52 -9.56 -5.85 -17.97
CA THR A 52 -9.28 -4.82 -18.99
C THR A 52 -8.79 -3.50 -18.39
N LEU A 53 -8.71 -3.43 -17.06
CA LEU A 53 -8.37 -2.25 -16.29
C LEU A 53 -6.91 -1.85 -16.48
N SER A 54 -6.67 -0.60 -16.85
CA SER A 54 -5.35 0.00 -16.78
C SER A 54 -5.32 1.15 -15.76
N PHE A 55 -4.20 1.31 -15.07
CA PHE A 55 -4.00 2.41 -14.11
C PHE A 55 -4.21 3.79 -14.77
N GLU A 56 -3.72 3.95 -16.00
CA GLU A 56 -3.91 5.15 -16.82
C GLU A 56 -5.39 5.46 -17.08
N HIS A 57 -6.18 4.43 -17.41
CA HIS A 57 -7.60 4.59 -17.67
C HIS A 57 -8.32 5.00 -16.38
N LEU A 58 -8.08 4.31 -15.26
CA LEU A 58 -8.74 4.63 -13.99
C LEU A 58 -8.42 6.04 -13.47
N LYS A 59 -7.17 6.48 -13.64
CA LYS A 59 -6.74 7.80 -13.18
C LYS A 59 -7.45 8.94 -13.90
N ASN A 60 -7.87 8.73 -15.16
CA ASN A 60 -8.43 9.78 -16.01
C ASN A 60 -9.92 9.61 -16.33
N ALA A 61 -10.47 8.39 -16.27
CA ALA A 61 -11.83 8.09 -16.74
C ALA A 61 -12.92 8.28 -15.69
N ILE A 62 -12.56 8.28 -14.40
CA ILE A 62 -13.54 8.36 -13.32
C ILE A 62 -13.70 9.82 -12.88
N GLY A 63 -14.87 10.42 -13.18
CA GLY A 63 -15.20 11.76 -12.73
C GLY A 63 -15.47 11.85 -11.22
N GLU A 64 -16.16 10.86 -10.64
CA GLU A 64 -16.46 10.82 -9.21
C GLU A 64 -15.38 10.03 -8.45
N LYS A 65 -14.65 10.64 -7.52
CA LYS A 65 -13.57 9.95 -6.79
C LYS A 65 -14.05 9.23 -5.54
N MET A 66 -13.50 8.06 -5.24
CA MET A 66 -13.63 7.40 -3.93
C MET A 66 -12.61 7.95 -2.93
N THR A 67 -12.96 7.88 -1.64
CA THR A 67 -12.04 8.15 -0.53
C THR A 67 -11.85 6.90 0.31
N PHE A 68 -10.61 6.41 0.39
CA PHE A 68 -10.25 5.25 1.19
C PHE A 68 -9.71 5.68 2.56
N ALA A 69 -10.42 5.30 3.63
CA ALA A 69 -9.98 5.54 5.00
C ALA A 69 -9.42 4.26 5.62
N THR A 70 -8.24 4.34 6.27
CA THR A 70 -7.69 3.19 7.02
C THR A 70 -6.82 3.63 8.19
N THR A 71 -6.68 2.77 9.19
CA THR A 71 -5.73 2.91 10.31
C THR A 71 -4.48 2.06 10.06
N THR A 72 -3.29 2.57 10.35
CA THR A 72 -2.04 1.81 10.17
C THR A 72 -0.95 2.18 11.15
N ASP A 73 0.00 1.26 11.36
CA ASP A 73 1.32 1.50 11.95
C ASP A 73 2.40 1.84 10.89
N GLY A 74 2.05 1.80 9.60
CA GLY A 74 2.92 2.19 8.48
C GLY A 74 2.56 1.51 7.16
N ASN A 75 3.01 0.27 6.96
CA ASN A 75 3.06 -0.37 5.63
C ASN A 75 1.68 -0.56 4.98
N HIS A 76 0.61 -0.77 5.76
CA HIS A 76 -0.73 -0.96 5.19
C HIS A 76 -1.26 0.37 4.64
N GLY A 77 -1.24 1.44 5.43
CA GLY A 77 -1.68 2.75 4.98
C GLY A 77 -0.81 3.32 3.86
N ARG A 78 0.51 3.06 3.87
CA ARG A 78 1.38 3.38 2.72
C ARG A 78 0.96 2.65 1.45
N GLY A 79 0.57 1.37 1.55
CA GLY A 79 0.05 0.59 0.42
C GLY A 79 -1.28 1.15 -0.12
N VAL A 80 -2.19 1.55 0.77
CA VAL A 80 -3.48 2.18 0.41
C VAL A 80 -3.27 3.55 -0.22
N ALA A 81 -2.46 4.42 0.38
CA ALA A 81 -2.10 5.73 -0.15
C ALA A 81 -1.47 5.62 -1.53
N TRP A 82 -0.55 4.67 -1.72
CA TRP A 82 0.08 4.42 -3.01
C TRP A 82 -0.96 4.01 -4.07
N ALA A 83 -1.85 3.06 -3.75
CA ALA A 83 -2.88 2.63 -4.68
C ALA A 83 -3.85 3.75 -5.05
N ALA A 84 -4.29 4.54 -4.06
CA ALA A 84 -5.14 5.71 -4.31
C ALA A 84 -4.46 6.71 -5.25
N GLN A 85 -3.17 7.01 -5.03
CA GLN A 85 -2.39 7.89 -5.90
C GLN A 85 -2.31 7.37 -7.33
N GLN A 86 -1.99 6.08 -7.51
CA GLN A 86 -1.86 5.49 -8.84
C GLN A 86 -3.19 5.50 -9.61
N LEU A 87 -4.31 5.39 -8.90
CA LEU A 87 -5.65 5.27 -9.47
C LEU A 87 -6.43 6.60 -9.49
N GLY A 88 -5.81 7.71 -9.11
CA GLY A 88 -6.44 9.03 -9.10
C GLY A 88 -7.51 9.23 -8.03
N GLN A 89 -7.51 8.39 -7.00
CA GLN A 89 -8.48 8.38 -5.89
C GLN A 89 -7.93 9.11 -4.65
N ASN A 90 -8.75 9.28 -3.62
CA ASN A 90 -8.34 9.93 -2.37
C ASN A 90 -8.04 8.89 -1.28
N ALA A 91 -7.16 9.24 -0.33
CA ALA A 91 -6.88 8.42 0.84
C ALA A 91 -6.71 9.28 2.10
N VAL A 92 -7.30 8.81 3.21
CA VAL A 92 -7.17 9.40 4.54
C VAL A 92 -6.65 8.33 5.49
N ILE A 93 -5.44 8.52 5.99
CA ILE A 93 -4.72 7.51 6.76
C ILE A 93 -4.60 7.96 8.22
N TYR A 94 -5.04 7.11 9.14
CA TYR A 94 -4.93 7.35 10.57
C TYR A 94 -3.77 6.54 11.14
N MET A 95 -2.92 7.18 11.92
CA MET A 95 -1.78 6.53 12.58
C MET A 95 -1.83 6.75 14.09
N PRO A 96 -1.39 5.80 14.92
CA PRO A 96 -1.36 5.98 16.36
C PRO A 96 -0.23 6.94 16.79
N LYS A 97 -0.42 7.62 17.93
CA LYS A 97 0.64 8.38 18.62
C LYS A 97 1.91 7.51 18.80
N GLY A 98 3.07 8.11 18.61
CA GLY A 98 4.36 7.40 18.64
C GLY A 98 4.76 6.76 17.30
N SER A 99 3.94 6.91 16.26
CA SER A 99 4.34 6.54 14.89
C SER A 99 5.57 7.33 14.45
N ALA A 100 6.53 6.63 13.85
CA ALA A 100 7.74 7.26 13.34
C ALA A 100 7.40 8.27 12.25
N GLN A 101 7.99 9.47 12.33
CA GLN A 101 7.73 10.56 11.39
C GLN A 101 8.02 10.16 9.94
N GLU A 102 9.08 9.38 9.69
CA GLU A 102 9.40 8.85 8.36
C GLU A 102 8.23 8.06 7.73
N ARG A 103 7.44 7.34 8.53
CA ARG A 103 6.28 6.59 8.04
C ARG A 103 5.11 7.51 7.70
N VAL A 104 4.91 8.56 8.49
CA VAL A 104 3.93 9.61 8.22
C VAL A 104 4.28 10.31 6.91
N ASP A 105 5.53 10.76 6.78
CA ASP A 105 6.03 11.45 5.58
C ASP A 105 5.94 10.56 4.34
N ALA A 106 6.22 9.26 4.47
CA ALA A 106 6.07 8.30 3.37
C ALA A 106 4.62 8.18 2.85
N ILE A 107 3.62 8.45 3.70
CA ILE A 107 2.20 8.50 3.30
C ILE A 107 1.88 9.87 2.67
N LEU A 108 2.31 10.97 3.31
CA LEU A 108 2.07 12.33 2.82
C LEU A 108 2.68 12.55 1.42
N ASN A 109 3.88 12.02 1.17
CA ASN A 109 4.56 12.08 -0.12
C ASN A 109 3.82 11.34 -1.25
N LEU A 110 2.84 10.50 -0.92
CA LEU A 110 1.95 9.85 -1.89
C LEU A 110 0.69 10.69 -2.18
N GLY A 111 0.54 11.87 -1.55
CA GLY A 111 -0.61 12.76 -1.73
C GLY A 111 -1.84 12.38 -0.90
N ALA A 112 -1.69 11.46 0.04
CA ALA A 112 -2.75 11.10 0.99
C ALA A 112 -2.74 12.04 2.21
N GLU A 113 -3.90 12.20 2.84
CA GLU A 113 -3.99 12.81 4.17
C GLU A 113 -3.49 11.80 5.22
N CYS A 114 -2.75 12.28 6.21
CA CYS A 114 -2.25 11.45 7.31
C CYS A 114 -2.49 12.14 8.66
N ILE A 115 -3.27 11.51 9.53
CA ILE A 115 -3.69 12.04 10.84
C ILE A 115 -3.10 11.15 11.93
N VAL A 116 -2.24 11.71 12.78
CA VAL A 116 -1.70 11.01 13.95
C VAL A 116 -2.60 11.28 15.15
N HIS A 117 -3.19 10.24 15.75
CA HIS A 117 -4.14 10.38 16.86
C HIS A 117 -3.75 9.53 18.09
N GLY A 118 -4.02 10.06 19.29
CA GLY A 118 -3.85 9.37 20.57
C GLY A 118 -3.97 10.32 21.76
N TYR A 119 -4.60 9.86 22.84
CA TYR A 119 -4.78 10.61 24.10
C TYR A 119 -3.46 10.72 24.89
N GLU A 120 -3.33 11.76 25.71
CA GLU A 120 -2.40 11.76 26.85
C GLU A 120 -3.00 10.86 27.95
N LEU A 121 -2.21 9.91 28.44
CA LEU A 121 -2.52 9.13 29.65
C LEU A 121 -1.94 9.85 30.86
#